data_AF-A0A949IAH8-F1
#
_entry.id   AF-A0A949IAH8-F1
#
_cell.length_a   1.000
_cell.length_b   1.000
_cell.length_c   1.000
_cell.angle_alpha   90.00
_cell.angle_beta   90.00
_cell.angle_gamma   90.00
#
_symmetry.space_group_name_H-M   'P 1'
#
loop_
_entity.id
_entity.type
_entity.pdbx_description
1 polymer ?
#
loop_
_entity_poly.entity_id
_entity_poly.type
_entity_poly.pdbx_seq_one_letter_code
_entity_poly.pdbx_strand_id
1 'polypeptide(L)'
;MNREMLMLVDALAREKNVEKETVFAAVELALASATKKRYTGEVDIRVAINRDTGEYESFRRWLVVPDEAGLQNPESEVLLFEAKEQIPDIEVEDHMEEPIENVEFGRIGAQAAKQVILQRIRDAEREQILNDYLDRGEKVFLGTIKRMDKGDAIVESGKVEARLRRDQMIPKENLRSGDRVKGVI
;
A
#
# COMPACT_ATOMS: atom_id res chain seq x y z
N MET A 1 -13.25 23.32 10.45
CA MET A 1 -12.21 23.58 9.44
C MET A 1 -10.86 23.18 9.98
N ASN A 2 -10.22 22.16 9.39
CA ASN A 2 -8.89 21.70 9.79
C ASN A 2 -7.84 22.08 8.72
N ARG A 3 -7.42 23.35 8.73
CA ARG A 3 -6.48 23.90 7.73
C ARG A 3 -5.07 23.32 7.83
N GLU A 4 -4.70 22.76 8.97
CA GLU A 4 -3.37 22.17 9.16
C GLU A 4 -3.16 20.94 8.28
N MET A 5 -4.21 20.12 8.11
CA MET A 5 -4.16 18.94 7.25
C MET A 5 -3.95 19.33 5.79
N LEU A 6 -4.71 20.29 5.28
CA LEU A 6 -4.60 20.73 3.89
C LEU A 6 -3.22 21.33 3.59
N MET A 7 -2.68 22.15 4.50
CA MET A 7 -1.32 22.69 4.36
C MET A 7 -0.25 21.60 4.38
N LEU A 8 -0.42 20.57 5.21
CA LEU A 8 0.50 19.43 5.27
C LEU A 8 0.49 18.63 3.97
N VAL A 9 -0.71 18.33 3.44
CA VAL A 9 -0.85 17.65 2.13
C VAL A 9 -0.17 18.46 1.03
N ASP A 10 -0.44 19.77 0.98
CA ASP A 10 0.12 20.65 -0.04
C ASP A 10 1.66 20.74 0.03
N ALA A 11 2.21 20.79 1.24
CA ALA A 11 3.66 20.81 1.44
C ALA A 11 4.30 19.49 0.98
N LEU A 12 3.70 18.34 1.34
CA LEU A 12 4.22 17.02 0.98
C LEU A 12 4.10 16.72 -0.52
N ALA A 13 2.99 17.11 -1.14
CA ALA A 13 2.78 16.99 -2.58
C ALA A 13 3.86 17.77 -3.36
N ARG A 14 4.15 19.01 -2.94
CA ARG A 14 5.20 19.85 -3.54
C ARG A 14 6.61 19.32 -3.33
N GLU A 15 6.94 18.88 -2.11
CA GLU A 15 8.29 18.41 -1.78
C GLU A 15 8.68 17.17 -2.60
N LYS A 16 7.70 16.30 -2.88
CA LYS A 16 7.91 15.01 -3.53
C LYS A 16 7.42 14.95 -4.97
N ASN A 17 6.93 16.07 -5.50
CA ASN A 17 6.38 16.19 -6.85
C ASN A 17 5.36 15.09 -7.18
N VAL A 18 4.41 14.88 -6.27
CA VAL A 18 3.33 13.88 -6.39
C VAL A 18 1.97 14.56 -6.35
N GLU A 19 0.98 13.91 -6.97
CA GLU A 19 -0.41 14.39 -6.97
C GLU A 19 -0.97 14.45 -5.55
N LYS A 20 -1.77 15.49 -5.27
CA LYS A 20 -2.39 15.68 -3.95
C LYS A 20 -3.26 14.49 -3.55
N GLU A 21 -3.96 13.89 -4.50
CA GLU A 21 -4.83 12.74 -4.25
C GLU A 21 -4.05 11.53 -3.73
N THR A 22 -2.83 11.30 -4.24
CA THR A 22 -1.95 10.23 -3.74
C THR A 22 -1.54 10.48 -2.29
N VAL A 23 -1.32 11.75 -1.93
CA VAL A 23 -0.98 12.13 -0.55
C VAL A 23 -2.20 11.98 0.36
N PHE A 24 -3.40 12.41 -0.06
CA PHE A 24 -4.63 12.21 0.69
C PHE A 24 -4.88 10.73 0.97
N ALA A 25 -4.84 9.88 -0.06
CA ALA A 25 -5.01 8.44 0.09
C ALA A 25 -3.98 7.82 1.07
N ALA A 26 -2.72 8.28 1.02
CA ALA A 26 -1.70 7.82 1.95
C ALA A 26 -1.95 8.27 3.40
N VAL A 27 -2.49 9.48 3.61
CA VAL A 27 -2.88 9.96 4.94
C VAL A 27 -4.08 9.19 5.47
N GLU A 28 -5.10 8.96 4.63
CA GLU A 28 -6.29 8.15 4.97
C GLU A 28 -5.88 6.74 5.44
N LEU A 29 -4.99 6.08 4.69
CA LEU A 29 -4.43 4.77 5.06
C LEU A 29 -3.66 4.80 6.38
N ALA A 30 -2.87 5.86 6.61
CA ALA A 30 -2.12 6.01 7.86
C ALA A 30 -3.05 6.18 9.07
N LEU A 31 -4.10 6.99 8.92
CA LEU A 31 -5.10 7.22 9.96
C LEU A 31 -5.94 5.96 10.21
N ALA A 32 -6.32 5.23 9.16
CA ALA A 32 -6.98 3.94 9.27
C ALA A 32 -6.13 2.94 10.06
N SER A 33 -4.83 2.83 9.73
CA SER A 33 -3.90 1.95 10.44
C SER A 33 -3.71 2.34 11.91
N ALA A 34 -3.63 3.64 12.20
CA ALA A 34 -3.52 4.15 13.56
C ALA A 34 -4.80 3.87 14.37
N THR A 35 -5.96 4.01 13.74
CA THR A 35 -7.27 3.75 14.34
C THR A 35 -7.48 2.26 14.59
N LYS A 36 -7.12 1.40 13.62
CA LYS A 36 -7.17 -0.07 13.75
C LYS A 36 -6.42 -0.57 14.98
N LYS A 37 -5.28 0.05 15.35
CA LYS A 37 -4.50 -0.32 16.56
C LYS A 37 -5.23 -0.10 17.88
N ARG A 38 -6.32 0.68 17.92
CA ARG A 38 -7.13 0.89 19.12
C ARG A 38 -8.13 -0.24 19.36
N TYR A 39 -8.45 -1.01 18.33
CA TYR A 39 -9.38 -2.12 18.40
C TYR A 39 -8.65 -3.44 18.61
N THR A 40 -9.29 -4.36 19.32
CA THR A 40 -8.81 -5.74 19.48
C THR A 40 -9.40 -6.57 18.35
N GLY A 41 -8.55 -7.22 17.55
CA GLY A 41 -8.99 -8.09 16.44
C GLY A 41 -8.69 -7.53 15.05
N GLU A 42 -9.09 -8.26 14.02
CA GLU A 42 -8.85 -7.90 12.62
C GLU A 42 -9.96 -7.02 12.05
N VAL A 43 -10.19 -5.86 12.67
CA VAL A 43 -11.18 -4.89 12.16
C VAL A 43 -10.70 -4.24 10.86
N ASP A 44 -11.63 -3.87 9.98
CA ASP A 44 -11.36 -3.00 8.85
C ASP A 44 -11.84 -1.57 9.12
N ILE A 45 -10.98 -0.59 8.81
CA ILE A 45 -11.23 0.83 9.06
C ILE A 45 -10.94 1.61 7.77
N ARG A 46 -11.89 2.46 7.37
CA ARG A 46 -11.70 3.48 6.34
C ARG A 46 -11.70 4.84 6.98
N VAL A 47 -10.82 5.72 6.50
CA VAL A 47 -10.86 7.14 6.81
C VAL A 47 -11.12 7.88 5.51
N ALA A 48 -12.00 8.87 5.54
CA ALA A 48 -12.27 9.75 4.40
C ALA A 48 -11.95 11.18 4.80
N ILE A 49 -11.11 11.86 4.01
CA ILE A 49 -10.74 13.27 4.23
C ILE A 49 -11.51 14.14 3.24
N ASN A 50 -12.17 15.19 3.72
CA ASN A 50 -12.75 16.23 2.89
C ASN A 50 -11.64 17.14 2.33
N ARG A 51 -11.58 17.26 1.00
CA ARG A 51 -10.50 17.94 0.27
C ARG A 51 -10.56 19.47 0.41
N ASP A 52 -11.73 20.01 0.72
CA ASP A 52 -11.96 21.44 0.85
C ASP A 52 -11.82 21.92 2.30
N THR A 53 -12.28 21.11 3.27
CA THR A 53 -12.31 21.50 4.69
C THR A 53 -11.15 20.94 5.51
N GLY A 54 -10.51 19.86 5.02
CA GLY A 54 -9.48 19.10 5.73
C GLY A 54 -10.01 18.27 6.90
N GLU A 55 -11.32 18.27 7.11
CA GLU A 55 -11.98 17.42 8.11
C GLU A 55 -11.98 15.98 7.63
N TYR A 56 -11.89 15.04 8.56
CA TYR A 56 -11.89 13.62 8.24
C TYR A 56 -12.90 12.88 9.10
N GLU A 57 -13.41 11.79 8.55
CA GLU A 57 -14.33 10.89 9.22
C GLU A 57 -13.79 9.47 9.13
N SER A 58 -13.83 8.77 10.26
CA SER A 58 -13.44 7.38 10.38
C SER A 58 -14.68 6.49 10.38
N PHE A 59 -14.60 5.38 9.64
CA PHE A 59 -15.67 4.40 9.51
C PHE A 59 -15.11 3.01 9.80
N ARG A 60 -15.80 2.24 10.62
CA ARG A 60 -15.58 0.79 10.72
C ARG A 60 -16.34 0.11 9.60
N ARG A 61 -15.74 -0.91 9.01
CA ARG A 61 -16.29 -1.64 7.86
C ARG A 61 -16.43 -3.11 8.14
N TRP A 62 -17.50 -3.67 7.60
CA TRP A 62 -17.73 -5.10 7.52
C TRP A 62 -17.98 -5.48 6.07
N LEU A 63 -17.24 -6.48 5.60
CA LEU A 63 -17.46 -7.10 4.30
C LEU A 63 -18.72 -7.95 4.36
N VAL A 64 -19.64 -7.73 3.43
CA VAL A 64 -20.87 -8.51 3.34
C VAL A 64 -20.56 -9.85 2.67
N VAL A 65 -20.79 -10.94 3.41
CA VAL A 65 -20.55 -12.31 2.93
C VAL A 65 -21.87 -13.06 2.71
N PRO A 66 -21.90 -14.07 1.82
CA PRO A 66 -23.09 -14.90 1.63
C PRO A 66 -23.49 -15.59 2.94
N ASP A 67 -24.79 -15.70 3.19
CA ASP A 67 -25.32 -16.35 4.41
C ASP A 67 -24.83 -17.80 4.55
N GLU A 68 -24.62 -18.49 3.42
CA GLU A 68 -24.15 -19.87 3.36
C GLU A 68 -22.65 -20.04 3.67
N ALA A 69 -21.84 -18.99 3.48
CA ALA A 69 -20.39 -19.04 3.69
C ALA A 69 -20.01 -19.03 5.18
N GLY A 70 -20.91 -18.49 6.03
CA GLY A 70 -20.64 -18.20 7.43
C GLY A 70 -19.58 -17.11 7.62
N LEU A 71 -19.40 -16.68 8.86
CA LEU A 71 -18.38 -15.67 9.21
C LEU A 71 -17.03 -16.36 9.42
N GLN A 72 -16.05 -16.02 8.58
CA GLN A 72 -14.65 -16.40 8.78
C GLN A 72 -13.98 -15.41 9.75
N ASN A 73 -14.33 -14.13 9.62
CA ASN A 73 -13.83 -13.04 10.46
C ASN A 73 -14.98 -12.24 11.08
N PRO A 74 -15.48 -12.62 12.27
CA PRO A 74 -16.61 -11.93 12.90
C PRO A 74 -16.38 -10.43 13.19
N GLU A 75 -15.13 -9.98 13.23
CA GLU A 75 -14.77 -8.58 13.50
C GLU A 75 -14.76 -7.68 12.24
N SER A 76 -14.80 -8.27 11.04
CA SER A 76 -14.70 -7.57 9.76
C SER A 76 -15.62 -8.12 8.67
N GLU A 77 -16.49 -9.07 8.99
CA GLU A 77 -17.49 -9.64 8.08
C GLU A 77 -18.88 -9.56 8.72
N VAL A 78 -19.90 -9.47 7.89
CA VAL A 78 -21.32 -9.48 8.27
C VAL A 78 -22.10 -10.32 7.27
N LEU A 79 -23.11 -11.05 7.73
CA LEU A 79 -23.94 -11.86 6.83
C LEU A 79 -24.88 -10.96 6.03
N LEU A 80 -25.18 -11.36 4.80
CA LEU A 80 -26.05 -10.60 3.90
C LEU A 80 -27.41 -10.29 4.53
N PHE A 81 -28.01 -11.24 5.25
CA PHE A 81 -29.30 -11.02 5.90
C PHE A 81 -29.22 -9.90 6.96
N GLU A 82 -28.16 -9.86 7.77
CA GLU A 82 -27.95 -8.85 8.81
C GLU A 82 -27.66 -7.48 8.19
N ALA A 83 -26.82 -7.45 7.15
CA ALA A 83 -26.49 -6.23 6.43
C ALA A 83 -27.74 -5.60 5.78
N LYS A 84 -28.64 -6.43 5.23
CA LYS A 84 -29.90 -6.00 4.61
C LYS A 84 -30.91 -5.42 5.58
N GLU A 85 -30.85 -5.76 6.86
CA GLU A 85 -31.71 -5.12 7.88
C GLU A 85 -31.40 -3.63 8.03
N GLN A 86 -30.14 -3.22 7.80
CA GLN A 86 -29.71 -1.83 7.89
C GLN A 86 -29.70 -1.13 6.53
N ILE A 87 -29.25 -1.82 5.48
CA ILE A 87 -29.10 -1.28 4.13
C ILE A 87 -29.79 -2.23 3.15
N PRO A 88 -31.07 -2.00 2.81
CA PRO A 88 -31.88 -2.95 2.02
C PRO A 88 -31.28 -3.32 0.65
N ASP A 89 -30.56 -2.38 0.03
CA ASP A 89 -29.98 -2.52 -1.31
C ASP A 89 -28.54 -3.06 -1.30
N ILE A 90 -28.02 -3.51 -0.15
CA ILE A 90 -26.63 -4.02 -0.05
C ILE A 90 -26.50 -5.42 -0.65
N GLU A 91 -25.41 -5.64 -1.40
CA GLU A 91 -25.10 -6.90 -2.04
C GLU A 91 -23.93 -7.62 -1.35
N VAL A 92 -23.68 -8.87 -1.75
CA VAL A 92 -22.47 -9.58 -1.31
C VAL A 92 -21.25 -8.88 -1.93
N GLU A 93 -20.13 -8.88 -1.21
CA GLU A 93 -18.88 -8.17 -1.54
C GLU A 93 -18.92 -6.65 -1.31
N ASP A 94 -20.09 -6.07 -1.01
CA ASP A 94 -20.18 -4.69 -0.53
C ASP A 94 -19.63 -4.56 0.90
N HIS A 95 -19.45 -3.31 1.33
CA HIS A 95 -19.03 -2.98 2.68
C HIS A 95 -20.14 -2.22 3.40
N MET A 96 -20.59 -2.76 4.53
CA MET A 96 -21.41 -2.01 5.47
C MET A 96 -20.49 -1.12 6.31
N GLU A 97 -20.84 0.15 6.46
CA GLU A 97 -20.00 1.14 7.15
C GLU A 97 -20.73 1.76 8.34
N GLU A 98 -20.04 1.84 9.48
CA GLU A 98 -20.54 2.54 10.67
C GLU A 98 -19.56 3.66 11.05
N PRO A 99 -20.02 4.90 11.25
CA PRO A 99 -19.16 6.00 11.67
C PRO A 99 -18.64 5.75 13.09
N ILE A 100 -17.33 5.95 13.28
CA ILE A 100 -16.65 5.80 14.57
C ILE A 100 -15.97 7.10 14.98
N GLU A 101 -15.57 7.18 16.25
CA GLU A 101 -14.88 8.35 16.77
C GLU A 101 -13.54 8.56 16.06
N ASN A 102 -13.32 9.79 15.60
CA ASN A 102 -12.06 10.18 14.97
C ASN A 102 -10.93 10.12 15.99
N VAL A 103 -9.91 9.33 15.68
CA VAL A 103 -8.64 9.38 16.41
C VAL A 103 -8.02 10.75 16.22
N GLU A 104 -7.73 11.47 17.30
CA GLU A 104 -7.03 12.76 17.22
C GLU A 104 -5.73 12.62 16.41
N PHE A 105 -5.65 13.42 15.34
CA PHE A 105 -4.52 13.44 14.42
C PHE A 105 -3.17 13.61 15.15
N GLY A 106 -3.16 14.44 16.21
CA GLY A 106 -2.07 14.55 17.18
C GLY A 106 -0.65 14.56 16.59
N ARG A 107 0.33 14.11 17.37
CA ARG A 107 1.73 14.01 16.94
C ARG A 107 2.07 12.66 16.29
N ILE A 108 1.33 11.62 16.65
CA ILE A 108 1.53 10.25 16.16
C ILE A 108 0.97 10.10 14.75
N GLY A 109 -0.18 10.71 14.44
CA GLY A 109 -0.79 10.68 13.11
C GLY A 109 0.10 11.35 12.06
N ALA A 110 0.70 12.50 12.39
CA ALA A 110 1.63 13.19 11.49
C ALA A 110 2.89 12.37 11.15
N GLN A 111 3.49 11.70 12.14
CA GLN A 111 4.67 10.85 11.91
C GLN A 111 4.33 9.57 11.14
N ALA A 112 3.21 8.92 11.48
CA ALA A 112 2.72 7.75 10.76
C ALA A 112 2.35 8.08 9.32
N ALA A 113 1.65 9.19 9.09
CA ALA A 113 1.33 9.70 7.77
C ALA A 113 2.60 9.95 6.95
N LYS A 114 3.61 10.62 7.53
CA LYS A 114 4.90 10.82 6.85
C LYS A 114 5.54 9.49 6.43
N GLN A 115 5.51 8.47 7.28
CA GLN A 115 6.08 7.16 6.95
C GLN A 115 5.30 6.44 5.84
N VAL A 116 3.96 6.45 5.90
CA VAL A 116 3.10 5.83 4.89
C VAL A 116 3.22 6.56 3.55
N ILE A 117 3.28 7.89 3.56
CA ILE A 117 3.51 8.71 2.37
C ILE A 117 4.88 8.42 1.75
N LEU A 118 5.95 8.37 2.56
CA LEU A 118 7.29 8.01 2.07
C LEU A 118 7.34 6.61 1.49
N GLN A 119 6.56 5.67 2.04
CA GLN A 119 6.44 4.33 1.49
C GLN A 119 5.68 4.34 0.16
N ARG A 120 4.53 5.03 0.10
CA ARG A 120 3.70 5.10 -1.12
C ARG A 120 4.43 5.77 -2.28
N ILE A 121 5.20 6.83 -2.00
CA ILE A 121 6.05 7.48 -3.01
C ILE A 121 7.11 6.52 -3.53
N ARG A 122 7.81 5.80 -2.64
CA ARG A 122 8.80 4.81 -3.09
C ARG A 122 8.18 3.70 -3.91
N ASP A 123 6.98 3.27 -3.56
CA ASP A 123 6.28 2.22 -4.30
C ASP A 123 5.86 2.73 -5.70
N ALA A 124 5.34 3.97 -5.79
CA ALA A 124 5.04 4.60 -7.07
C ALA A 124 6.29 4.83 -7.94
N GLU A 125 7.40 5.30 -7.35
CA GLU A 125 8.68 5.46 -8.05
C GLU A 125 9.20 4.12 -8.57
N ARG A 126 9.11 3.05 -7.76
CA ARG A 126 9.51 1.69 -8.18
C ARG A 126 8.65 1.20 -9.33
N GLU A 127 7.35 1.42 -9.26
CA GLU A 127 6.41 1.01 -10.30
C GLU A 127 6.67 1.78 -11.61
N GLN A 128 6.94 3.08 -11.53
CA GLN A 128 7.34 3.87 -12.70
C GLN A 128 8.65 3.38 -13.30
N ILE A 129 9.68 3.14 -12.48
CA ILE A 129 10.98 2.61 -12.94
C ILE A 129 10.80 1.24 -13.61
N LEU A 130 9.91 0.40 -13.08
CA LEU A 130 9.59 -0.90 -13.66
C LEU A 130 8.89 -0.74 -15.01
N ASN A 131 7.89 0.12 -15.11
CA ASN A 131 7.17 0.39 -16.36
C ASN A 131 8.12 0.96 -17.42
N ASP A 132 8.96 1.94 -17.07
CA ASP A 132 9.99 2.51 -17.94
C ASP A 132 11.00 1.46 -18.43
N TYR A 133 11.22 0.38 -17.67
CA TYR A 133 12.06 -0.75 -18.08
C TYR A 133 11.32 -1.68 -19.04
N LEU A 134 10.08 -2.05 -18.71
CA LEU A 134 9.25 -2.94 -19.54
C LEU A 134 8.96 -2.31 -20.92
N ASP A 135 8.71 -1.01 -20.98
CA ASP A 135 8.43 -0.27 -22.22
C ASP A 135 9.60 -0.27 -23.22
N ARG A 136 10.83 -0.51 -22.76
CA ARG A 136 12.00 -0.63 -23.65
C ARG A 136 11.98 -1.90 -24.49
N GLY A 137 11.20 -2.91 -24.09
CA GLY A 137 11.12 -4.20 -24.79
C GLY A 137 12.44 -4.97 -24.85
N GLU A 138 13.42 -4.60 -24.03
CA GLU A 138 14.72 -5.27 -23.98
C GLU A 138 14.60 -6.61 -23.28
N LYS A 139 14.78 -7.70 -24.01
CA LYS A 139 14.77 -9.06 -23.45
C LYS A 139 16.05 -9.41 -22.68
N VAL A 140 17.05 -8.53 -22.69
CA VAL A 140 18.38 -8.81 -22.19
C VAL A 140 18.69 -7.85 -21.05
N PHE A 141 18.88 -8.39 -19.85
CA PHE A 141 19.26 -7.62 -18.67
C PHE A 141 20.78 -7.70 -18.47
N LEU A 142 21.44 -6.55 -18.55
CA LEU A 142 22.87 -6.42 -18.25
C LEU A 142 23.03 -5.68 -16.93
N GLY A 143 23.73 -6.26 -15.97
CA GLY A 143 23.93 -5.63 -14.66
C GLY A 143 25.10 -6.20 -13.89
N THR A 144 25.28 -5.71 -12.66
CA THR A 144 26.34 -6.14 -11.76
C THR A 144 25.72 -6.80 -10.54
N ILE A 145 26.29 -7.91 -10.08
CA ILE A 145 25.83 -8.58 -8.86
C ILE A 145 26.13 -7.68 -7.66
N LYS A 146 25.08 -7.18 -7.03
CA LYS A 146 25.17 -6.35 -5.83
C LYS A 146 25.42 -7.21 -4.59
N ARG A 147 24.71 -8.33 -4.50
CA ARG A 147 24.82 -9.29 -3.39
C ARG A 147 24.28 -10.66 -3.76
N MET A 148 24.70 -11.66 -2.98
CA MET A 148 24.15 -13.02 -2.99
C MET A 148 23.20 -13.20 -1.80
N ASP A 149 22.01 -13.74 -2.03
CA ASP A 149 20.98 -13.99 -1.02
C ASP A 149 20.53 -15.46 -1.07
N LYS A 150 20.93 -16.25 -0.06
CA LYS A 150 20.59 -17.69 0.08
C LYS A 150 20.83 -18.54 -1.18
N GLY A 151 21.79 -18.13 -2.03
CA GLY A 151 22.13 -18.81 -3.29
C GLY A 151 21.60 -18.14 -4.55
N ASP A 152 20.66 -17.21 -4.43
CA ASP A 152 20.23 -16.34 -5.53
C ASP A 152 21.16 -15.12 -5.64
N ALA A 153 21.30 -14.57 -6.84
CA ALA A 153 22.06 -13.35 -7.09
C ALA A 153 21.11 -12.16 -7.30
N ILE A 154 21.35 -11.06 -6.59
CA ILE A 154 20.67 -9.79 -6.83
C ILE A 154 21.55 -8.96 -7.77
N VAL A 155 21.05 -8.76 -8.99
CA VAL A 155 21.75 -8.06 -10.07
C VAL A 155 21.17 -6.66 -10.21
N GLU A 156 22.01 -5.64 -10.14
CA GLU A 156 21.63 -4.24 -10.26
C GLU A 156 21.99 -3.71 -11.65
N SER A 157 21.03 -3.04 -12.30
CA SER A 157 21.23 -2.32 -13.56
C SER A 157 20.59 -0.94 -13.48
N GLY A 158 21.41 0.08 -13.26
CA GLY A 158 20.95 1.46 -13.09
C GLY A 158 20.04 1.61 -11.88
N LYS A 159 18.73 1.80 -12.11
CA LYS A 159 17.70 1.97 -11.07
C LYS A 159 16.90 0.69 -10.78
N VAL A 160 17.13 -0.39 -11.51
CA VAL A 160 16.37 -1.65 -11.41
C VAL A 160 17.23 -2.72 -10.76
N GLU A 161 16.63 -3.51 -9.88
CA GLU A 161 17.23 -4.73 -9.33
C GLU A 161 16.47 -5.95 -9.85
N ALA A 162 17.21 -6.97 -10.31
CA ALA A 162 16.68 -8.25 -10.75
C ALA A 162 17.19 -9.37 -9.86
N ARG A 163 16.37 -10.38 -9.63
CA ARG A 163 16.77 -11.60 -8.91
C ARG A 163 17.05 -12.71 -9.93
N LEU A 164 18.32 -13.12 -10.03
CA LEU A 164 18.73 -14.31 -10.75
C LEU A 164 18.68 -15.49 -9.78
N ARG A 165 17.72 -16.39 -9.99
CA ARG A 165 17.53 -17.56 -9.14
C ARG A 165 18.61 -18.59 -9.41
N ARG A 166 19.03 -19.32 -8.37
CA ARG A 166 20.10 -20.33 -8.47
C ARG A 166 19.83 -21.42 -9.50
N ASP A 167 18.58 -21.80 -9.70
CA ASP A 167 18.15 -22.80 -10.69
C ASP A 167 18.23 -22.30 -12.14
N GLN A 168 18.29 -20.98 -12.34
CA GLN A 168 18.43 -20.34 -13.65
C GLN A 168 19.88 -19.91 -13.94
N MET A 169 20.82 -20.17 -13.01
CA MET A 169 22.25 -19.90 -13.22
C MET A 169 22.90 -21.00 -14.06
N ILE A 170 23.94 -20.64 -14.80
CA ILE A 170 24.73 -21.62 -15.54
C ILE A 170 25.44 -22.54 -14.53
N PRO A 171 25.26 -23.88 -14.64
CA PRO A 171 25.89 -24.81 -13.73
C PRO A 171 27.42 -24.63 -13.70
N LYS A 172 28.00 -24.66 -12.50
CA LYS A 172 29.45 -24.51 -12.22
C LYS A 172 30.02 -23.11 -12.45
N GLU A 173 29.20 -22.12 -12.80
CA GLU A 173 29.63 -20.72 -12.80
C GLU A 173 29.64 -20.18 -11.37
N ASN A 174 30.80 -19.72 -10.91
CA ASN A 174 30.97 -19.17 -9.57
C ASN A 174 30.78 -17.66 -9.59
N LEU A 175 29.54 -17.22 -9.49
CA LEU A 175 29.17 -15.81 -9.41
C LEU A 175 29.45 -15.23 -8.01
N ARG A 176 30.03 -14.03 -7.97
CA ARG A 176 30.34 -13.28 -6.75
C ARG A 176 29.78 -11.86 -6.83
N SER A 177 29.61 -11.24 -5.66
CA SER A 177 29.31 -9.81 -5.59
C SER A 177 30.40 -9.00 -6.32
N GLY A 178 29.97 -8.09 -7.20
CA GLY A 178 30.84 -7.28 -8.06
C GLY A 178 30.95 -7.79 -9.49
N ASP A 179 30.57 -9.04 -9.77
CA ASP A 179 30.66 -9.60 -11.12
C ASP A 179 29.59 -9.00 -12.04
N ARG A 180 29.96 -8.76 -13.30
CA ARG A 180 29.01 -8.34 -14.33
C ARG A 180 28.37 -9.57 -14.96
N VAL A 181 27.05 -9.57 -15.01
CA VAL A 181 26.27 -10.67 -15.58
C VAL A 181 25.29 -10.17 -16.62
N LYS A 182 24.95 -11.07 -17.54
CA LYS A 182 23.98 -10.85 -18.61
C LYS A 182 22.96 -11.97 -18.55
N GLY A 183 21.70 -11.62 -18.34
CA GLY A 183 20.57 -12.55 -18.33
C GLY A 183 19.57 -12.21 -19.42
N VAL A 184 18.72 -13.17 -19.75
CA VAL A 184 17.52 -12.94 -20.58
C VAL A 184 16.32 -12.96 -19.63
N ILE A 185 15.42 -11.98 -19.75
CA ILE A 185 14.17 -11.86 -18.97
C ILE A 185 13.03 -12.50 -19.76
#